data_AF-A0A7J9T3F9-F1
#
_entry.id   AF-A0A7J9T3F9-F1
#
_cell.length_a   1.000
_cell.length_b   1.000
_cell.length_c   1.000
_cell.angle_alpha   90.00
_cell.angle_beta   90.00
_cell.angle_gamma   90.00
#
_symmetry.space_group_name_H-M   'P 1'
#
loop_
_entity.id
_entity.type
_entity.pdbx_description
1 polymer ?
#
loop_
_entity_poly.entity_id
_entity_poly.type
_entity_poly.pdbx_seq_one_letter_code
_entity_poly.pdbx_strand_id
1 'polypeptide(L)'
;MSKSKPSIWMIVFFVLFLLLTIVALVGIFATTGALDVTVDDAYSSILCKTFPDHFESKYIFTWDDVPGSDSERLRNYLWAEYGIDWAEDAKISKSDDCRTITIADGENSARITLDRMDSGKAWLRIEGGRSENLEVKGTNGEMRMHESTWLADVCIWNLRIPRILLAILTGFCLGTAGAIMQWALKNPLASPYTLGISSVVACGAPIAIIIGGASIEGEAFMILGVAGIFALIATAIILYISRRRWATPERVVLMGIVMMILSVAITTILMYFGKAEAVMGTVFWMVGDLNRSSWDVVIYMAKTMLFCVIPLLLLIFILSLFGVDERRIRTYAMVVASLLVAITVCFTGMIGFIGLLAPHICRLVIGDDHRFVIPISGLVGAVLLLGLDLVAKTVILPVGVLTTLMGAPFLVYLIVREGRKSVLTS
;
A
#
# COMPACT_ATOMS: atom_id res chain seq x y z
N MET A 1 36.97 6.97 -10.16
CA MET A 1 37.06 5.51 -9.91
C MET A 1 35.98 4.81 -10.71
N SER A 2 36.35 4.06 -11.75
CA SER A 2 35.43 3.22 -12.51
C SER A 2 34.97 2.08 -11.60
N LYS A 3 33.73 2.14 -11.08
CA LYS A 3 33.13 0.98 -10.40
C LYS A 3 33.06 -0.15 -11.45
N SER A 4 33.66 -1.30 -11.16
CA SER A 4 33.51 -2.48 -12.01
C SER A 4 32.02 -2.75 -12.22
N LYS A 5 31.62 -3.08 -13.45
CA LYS A 5 30.22 -3.42 -13.74
C LYS A 5 29.75 -4.47 -12.72
N PRO A 6 28.57 -4.29 -12.09
CA PRO A 6 28.05 -5.27 -11.14
C PRO A 6 27.95 -6.64 -11.83
N SER A 7 28.26 -7.72 -11.11
CA SER A 7 27.98 -9.07 -11.60
C SER A 7 26.47 -9.22 -11.75
N ILE A 8 26.01 -9.82 -12.86
CA ILE A 8 24.58 -10.11 -13.10
C ILE A 8 23.98 -10.88 -11.92
N TRP A 9 24.75 -11.79 -11.31
CA TRP A 9 24.35 -12.55 -10.12
C TRP A 9 24.06 -11.68 -8.91
N MET A 10 24.81 -10.58 -8.72
CA MET A 10 24.55 -9.63 -7.63
C MET A 10 23.22 -8.90 -7.84
N ILE A 11 22.89 -8.55 -9.09
CA ILE A 11 21.60 -7.92 -9.43
C ILE A 11 20.46 -8.89 -9.15
N VAL A 12 20.57 -10.13 -9.64
CA VAL A 12 19.55 -11.17 -9.42
C VAL A 12 19.34 -11.44 -7.93
N PHE A 13 20.42 -11.60 -7.16
CA PHE A 13 20.34 -11.80 -5.72
C PHE A 13 19.68 -10.62 -5.00
N PHE A 14 20.03 -9.39 -5.37
CA PHE A 14 19.42 -8.20 -4.77
C PHE A 14 17.93 -8.08 -5.10
N VAL A 15 17.51 -8.40 -6.33
CA VAL A 15 16.09 -8.42 -6.71
C VAL A 15 15.33 -9.49 -5.94
N LEU A 16 15.88 -10.71 -5.83
CA LEU A 16 15.27 -11.79 -5.05
C LEU A 16 15.15 -11.40 -3.57
N PHE A 17 16.18 -10.78 -3.00
CA PHE A 17 16.15 -10.26 -1.64
C PHE A 17 15.03 -9.21 -1.44
N LEU A 18 14.87 -8.28 -2.38
CA LEU A 18 13.79 -7.28 -2.31
C LEU A 18 12.40 -7.94 -2.39
N LEU A 19 12.21 -8.91 -3.29
CA LEU A 19 10.93 -9.62 -3.42
C LEU A 19 10.58 -10.41 -2.16
N LEU A 20 11.56 -11.15 -1.60
CA LEU A 20 11.37 -11.86 -0.32
C LEU A 20 11.07 -10.89 0.83
N THR A 21 11.72 -9.73 0.85
CA THR A 21 11.46 -8.69 1.84
C THR A 21 10.04 -8.14 1.71
N ILE A 22 9.56 -7.89 0.49
CA ILE A 22 8.17 -7.48 0.26
C ILE A 22 7.21 -8.54 0.80
N VAL A 23 7.41 -9.82 0.46
CA VAL A 23 6.55 -10.91 0.94
C VAL A 23 6.53 -10.97 2.48
N ALA A 24 7.69 -10.86 3.13
CA ALA A 24 7.79 -10.85 4.59
C ALA A 24 7.06 -9.65 5.21
N LEU A 25 7.25 -8.45 4.65
CA LEU A 25 6.57 -7.23 5.13
C LEU A 25 5.06 -7.29 4.91
N VAL A 26 4.59 -7.87 3.79
CA VAL A 26 3.17 -8.10 3.52
C VAL A 26 2.56 -8.99 4.60
N GLY A 27 3.26 -10.07 5.00
CA GLY A 27 2.83 -10.94 6.10
C GLY A 27 2.71 -10.20 7.42
N ILE A 28 3.76 -9.47 7.81
CA ILE A 28 3.75 -8.66 9.04
C ILE A 28 2.63 -7.61 9.01
N PHE A 29 2.37 -7.00 7.86
CA PHE A 29 1.29 -6.01 7.70
C PHE A 29 -0.10 -6.63 7.77
N ALA A 30 -0.25 -7.80 7.16
CA ALA A 30 -1.50 -8.53 7.17
C ALA A 30 -1.89 -8.98 8.58
N THR A 31 -0.92 -9.15 9.49
CA THR A 31 -1.13 -9.58 10.88
C THR A 31 -1.29 -8.42 11.85
N THR A 32 -0.48 -7.37 11.71
CA THR A 32 -0.54 -6.19 12.59
C THR A 32 -1.82 -5.37 12.40
N GLY A 33 -2.68 -5.36 13.43
CA GLY A 33 -3.90 -4.55 13.51
C GLY A 33 -4.70 -4.81 14.78
N ALA A 34 -5.94 -4.30 14.86
CA ALA A 34 -6.77 -4.34 16.07
C ALA A 34 -7.32 -5.73 16.46
N LEU A 35 -7.16 -6.73 15.59
CA LEU A 35 -7.43 -8.14 15.88
C LEU A 35 -6.09 -8.86 15.84
N ASP A 36 -5.73 -9.53 16.93
CA ASP A 36 -4.54 -10.38 17.03
C ASP A 36 -4.75 -11.62 16.16
N VAL A 37 -4.39 -11.49 14.88
CA VAL A 37 -4.38 -12.61 13.93
C VAL A 37 -2.95 -13.09 13.83
N THR A 38 -2.72 -14.39 14.06
CA THR A 38 -1.38 -14.96 13.93
C THR A 38 -0.87 -14.88 12.48
N VAL A 39 0.45 -14.93 12.30
CA VAL A 39 1.07 -14.90 10.95
C VAL A 39 0.58 -16.04 10.07
N ASP A 40 0.41 -17.22 10.66
CA ASP A 40 -0.07 -18.39 9.95
C ASP A 40 -1.56 -18.26 9.56
N ASP A 41 -2.40 -17.65 10.41
CA ASP A 41 -3.80 -17.39 10.11
C ASP A 41 -3.98 -16.31 9.02
N ALA A 42 -3.11 -15.30 9.00
CA ALA A 42 -3.12 -14.29 7.95
C ALA A 42 -2.69 -14.85 6.59
N TYR A 43 -1.62 -15.66 6.53
CA TYR A 43 -1.22 -16.28 5.27
C TYR A 43 -2.19 -17.35 4.81
N SER A 44 -2.70 -18.19 5.71
CA SER A 44 -3.69 -19.21 5.35
C SER A 44 -4.99 -18.58 4.87
N SER A 45 -5.49 -17.52 5.48
CA SER A 45 -6.68 -16.81 4.96
C SER A 45 -6.44 -16.20 3.58
N ILE A 46 -5.28 -15.58 3.35
CA ILE A 46 -4.90 -15.07 2.01
C ILE A 46 -4.84 -16.22 1.00
N LEU A 47 -4.21 -17.34 1.35
CA LEU A 47 -4.01 -18.50 0.47
C LEU A 47 -5.32 -19.25 0.18
N CYS A 48 -6.15 -19.54 1.20
CA CYS A 48 -7.45 -20.19 1.06
C CYS A 48 -8.40 -19.36 0.18
N LYS A 49 -8.34 -18.02 0.26
CA LYS A 49 -9.21 -17.15 -0.53
C LYS A 49 -8.70 -16.93 -1.96
N THR A 50 -7.38 -16.98 -2.16
CA THR A 50 -6.77 -16.85 -3.50
C THR A 50 -6.74 -18.19 -4.26
N PHE A 51 -6.62 -19.31 -3.55
CA PHE A 51 -6.58 -20.67 -4.09
C PHE A 51 -7.53 -21.59 -3.30
N PRO A 52 -8.85 -21.42 -3.46
CA PRO A 52 -9.86 -22.16 -2.69
C PRO A 52 -9.79 -23.67 -2.90
N ASP A 53 -9.34 -24.14 -4.06
CA ASP A 53 -9.26 -25.57 -4.36
C ASP A 53 -8.03 -26.28 -3.77
N HIS A 54 -7.04 -25.53 -3.25
CA HIS A 54 -5.75 -26.08 -2.79
C HIS A 54 -5.54 -26.01 -1.27
N PHE A 55 -6.33 -25.20 -0.56
CA PHE A 55 -6.17 -25.01 0.89
C PHE A 55 -7.54 -25.09 1.57
N GLU A 56 -7.77 -26.16 2.37
CA GLU A 56 -8.96 -26.26 3.23
C GLU A 56 -8.80 -25.33 4.44
N SER A 57 -9.81 -24.49 4.70
CA SER A 57 -9.88 -23.72 5.95
C SER A 57 -9.98 -24.67 7.15
N LYS A 58 -9.27 -24.37 8.24
CA LYS A 58 -9.38 -25.10 9.49
C LYS A 58 -10.86 -25.10 9.94
N TYR A 59 -11.44 -26.27 10.14
CA TYR A 59 -12.82 -26.43 10.59
C TYR A 59 -12.83 -26.86 12.07
N ILE A 60 -13.87 -26.45 12.79
CA ILE A 60 -14.03 -26.70 14.23
C ILE A 60 -14.48 -28.15 14.45
N PHE A 61 -15.56 -28.56 13.78
CA PHE A 61 -16.13 -29.90 13.82
C PHE A 61 -17.04 -30.16 12.61
N THR A 62 -17.30 -31.43 12.32
CA THR A 62 -18.30 -31.87 11.34
C THR A 62 -19.67 -31.98 12.01
N TRP A 63 -20.67 -31.28 11.47
CA TRP A 63 -22.04 -31.26 11.99
C TRP A 63 -22.69 -32.63 11.99
N ASP A 64 -22.43 -33.45 10.98
CA ASP A 64 -23.05 -34.76 10.79
C ASP A 64 -22.53 -35.80 11.80
N ASP A 65 -21.31 -35.61 12.31
CA ASP A 65 -20.64 -36.48 13.27
C ASP A 65 -20.86 -36.07 14.74
N VAL A 66 -21.80 -35.16 15.01
CA VAL A 66 -22.17 -34.73 16.36
C VAL A 66 -23.67 -34.96 16.60
N PRO A 67 -24.07 -35.75 17.63
CA PRO A 67 -23.21 -36.48 18.57
C PRO A 67 -22.55 -37.72 17.93
N GLY A 68 -21.27 -37.99 18.24
CA GLY A 68 -20.42 -38.95 17.53
C GLY A 68 -18.92 -38.66 17.64
N SER A 69 -18.15 -39.02 16.62
CA SER A 69 -16.67 -38.93 16.58
C SER A 69 -16.11 -37.53 16.81
N ASP A 70 -16.83 -36.48 16.38
CA ASP A 70 -16.38 -35.09 16.50
C ASP A 70 -16.90 -34.38 17.77
N SER A 71 -17.54 -35.11 18.68
CA SER A 71 -18.06 -34.54 19.93
C SER A 71 -16.94 -34.01 20.84
N GLU A 72 -15.79 -34.68 20.88
CA GLU A 72 -14.64 -34.26 21.67
C GLU A 72 -14.02 -32.97 21.11
N ARG A 73 -14.00 -32.79 19.78
CA ARG A 73 -13.57 -31.54 19.14
C ARG A 73 -14.47 -30.36 19.49
N LEU A 74 -15.79 -30.57 19.50
CA LEU A 74 -16.74 -29.55 19.92
C LEU A 74 -16.54 -29.13 21.38
N ARG A 75 -16.31 -30.11 22.28
CA ARG A 75 -15.99 -29.83 23.70
C ARG A 75 -14.69 -29.03 23.83
N ASN A 76 -13.63 -29.47 23.15
CA ASN A 76 -12.34 -28.79 23.16
C ASN A 76 -12.42 -27.35 22.64
N TYR A 77 -13.25 -27.09 21.63
CA TYR A 77 -13.48 -25.72 21.13
C TYR A 77 -14.20 -24.85 22.18
N LEU A 78 -15.24 -25.36 22.84
CA LEU A 78 -15.96 -24.62 23.88
C LEU A 78 -15.06 -24.32 25.09
N TRP A 79 -14.19 -25.26 25.45
CA TRP A 79 -13.21 -25.06 26.51
C TRP A 79 -12.12 -24.07 26.11
N ALA A 80 -11.46 -24.29 24.97
CA ALA A 80 -10.31 -23.48 24.54
C ALA A 80 -10.70 -22.03 24.20
N GLU A 81 -11.84 -21.81 23.54
CA GLU A 81 -12.22 -20.48 23.04
C GLU A 81 -13.06 -19.70 24.06
N TYR A 82 -13.92 -20.39 24.83
CA TYR A 82 -14.87 -19.73 25.73
C TYR A 82 -14.61 -20.00 27.21
N GLY A 83 -13.62 -20.83 27.56
CA GLY A 83 -13.32 -21.20 28.96
C GLY A 83 -14.48 -21.95 29.63
N ILE A 84 -15.26 -22.70 28.85
CA ILE A 84 -16.46 -23.38 29.34
C ILE A 84 -16.06 -24.76 29.87
N ASP A 85 -15.70 -24.82 31.15
CA ASP A 85 -15.25 -26.06 31.80
C ASP A 85 -16.38 -27.11 31.92
N TRP A 86 -17.62 -26.68 32.11
CA TRP A 86 -18.78 -27.59 32.21
C TRP A 86 -19.12 -28.30 30.88
N ALA A 87 -18.57 -27.85 29.75
CA ALA A 87 -18.78 -28.51 28.47
C ALA A 87 -18.05 -29.86 28.38
N GLU A 88 -17.11 -30.17 29.27
CA GLU A 88 -16.36 -31.43 29.26
C GLU A 88 -17.25 -32.64 29.58
N ASP A 89 -18.15 -32.51 30.57
CA ASP A 89 -19.05 -33.58 31.02
C ASP A 89 -20.49 -33.44 30.51
N ALA A 90 -20.82 -32.31 29.86
CA ALA A 90 -22.17 -32.02 29.38
C ALA A 90 -22.75 -33.09 28.44
N LYS A 91 -24.06 -33.32 28.50
CA LYS A 91 -24.76 -34.19 27.56
C LYS A 91 -25.01 -33.45 26.25
N ILE A 92 -24.52 -34.01 25.14
CA ILE A 92 -24.74 -33.49 23.79
C ILE A 92 -25.91 -34.24 23.15
N SER A 93 -26.93 -33.51 22.72
CA SER A 93 -28.08 -34.05 21.99
C SER A 93 -28.36 -33.22 20.74
N LYS A 94 -28.87 -33.87 19.70
CA LYS A 94 -29.34 -33.21 18.48
C LYS A 94 -30.87 -33.27 18.45
N SER A 95 -31.51 -32.18 18.04
CA SER A 95 -32.96 -32.11 17.90
C SER A 95 -33.45 -33.00 16.75
N ASP A 96 -34.71 -33.43 16.80
CA ASP A 96 -35.33 -34.30 15.79
C ASP A 96 -35.34 -33.70 14.38
N ASP A 97 -35.25 -32.37 14.28
CA ASP A 97 -35.14 -31.64 13.01
C ASP A 97 -33.70 -31.56 12.47
N CYS A 98 -32.72 -32.11 13.20
CA CYS A 98 -31.28 -32.04 12.95
C CYS A 98 -30.71 -30.61 12.78
N ARG A 99 -31.44 -29.57 13.21
CA ARG A 99 -31.03 -28.16 13.07
C ARG A 99 -30.40 -27.59 14.32
N THR A 100 -30.64 -28.20 15.47
CA THR A 100 -30.13 -27.71 16.75
C THR A 100 -29.32 -28.78 17.47
N ILE A 101 -28.08 -28.45 17.83
CA ILE A 101 -27.26 -29.22 18.77
C ILE A 101 -27.37 -28.53 20.13
N THR A 102 -27.76 -29.28 21.15
CA THR A 102 -27.88 -28.81 22.53
C THR A 102 -26.83 -29.50 23.39
N ILE A 103 -26.13 -28.73 24.19
CA ILE A 103 -25.06 -29.16 25.09
C ILE A 103 -25.48 -28.68 26.47
N ALA A 104 -25.77 -29.60 27.39
CA ALA A 104 -26.28 -29.23 28.70
C ALA A 104 -25.74 -30.12 29.83
N ASP A 105 -25.44 -29.51 30.97
CA ASP A 105 -24.96 -30.17 32.20
C ASP A 105 -25.95 -30.00 33.37
N GLY A 106 -27.26 -29.91 33.06
CA GLY A 106 -28.33 -29.74 34.04
C GLY A 106 -28.59 -28.30 34.48
N GLU A 107 -27.55 -27.52 34.82
CA GLU A 107 -27.67 -26.10 35.21
C GLU A 107 -27.33 -25.11 34.09
N ASN A 108 -26.45 -25.50 33.15
CA ASN A 108 -26.02 -24.65 32.03
C ASN A 108 -26.33 -25.32 30.69
N SER A 109 -26.68 -24.51 29.68
CA SER A 109 -26.94 -24.97 28.32
C SER A 109 -26.32 -24.07 27.24
N ALA A 110 -25.76 -24.70 26.20
CA ALA A 110 -25.34 -24.06 24.96
C ALA A 110 -26.10 -24.71 23.80
N ARG A 111 -26.58 -23.89 22.87
CA ARG A 111 -27.30 -24.34 21.68
C ARG A 111 -26.64 -23.79 20.42
N ILE A 112 -26.35 -24.67 19.47
CA ILE A 112 -25.94 -24.29 18.12
C ILE A 112 -27.14 -24.52 17.21
N THR A 113 -27.62 -23.48 16.54
CA THR A 113 -28.79 -23.53 15.67
C THR A 113 -28.40 -23.14 14.24
N LEU A 114 -28.73 -24.02 13.29
CA LEU A 114 -28.65 -23.74 11.85
C LEU A 114 -29.82 -22.84 11.42
N ASP A 115 -29.54 -21.78 10.65
CA ASP A 115 -30.57 -20.89 10.11
C ASP A 115 -31.40 -21.61 9.01
N ARG A 116 -30.71 -22.26 8.05
CA ARG A 116 -31.26 -23.28 7.14
C ARG A 116 -30.18 -24.33 6.86
N MET A 117 -30.57 -25.56 6.50
CA MET A 117 -29.62 -26.61 6.11
C MET A 117 -28.69 -26.17 4.95
N ASP A 118 -29.13 -25.23 4.11
CA ASP A 118 -28.37 -24.70 2.98
C ASP A 118 -27.89 -23.24 3.14
N SER A 119 -28.14 -22.55 4.27
CA SER A 119 -27.87 -21.10 4.35
C SER A 119 -26.42 -20.72 4.63
N GLY A 120 -25.53 -21.70 4.83
CA GLY A 120 -24.12 -21.46 5.12
C GLY A 120 -23.86 -20.76 6.47
N LYS A 121 -24.87 -20.65 7.34
CA LYS A 121 -24.79 -19.90 8.61
C LYS A 121 -25.41 -20.66 9.78
N ALA A 122 -24.69 -20.67 10.90
CA ALA A 122 -25.14 -21.19 12.18
C ALA A 122 -24.88 -20.17 13.30
N TRP A 123 -25.65 -20.27 14.38
CA TRP A 123 -25.52 -19.40 15.54
C TRP A 123 -25.27 -20.24 16.77
N LEU A 124 -24.17 -19.97 17.47
CA LEU A 124 -23.89 -20.52 18.80
C LEU A 124 -24.49 -19.57 19.84
N ARG A 125 -25.39 -20.06 20.69
CA ARG A 125 -26.01 -19.30 21.76
C ARG A 125 -25.71 -19.99 23.08
N ILE A 126 -25.02 -19.28 23.96
CA ILE A 126 -24.62 -19.77 25.28
C ILE A 126 -25.52 -19.10 26.34
N GLU A 127 -25.98 -19.85 27.34
CA GLU A 127 -26.69 -19.28 28.49
C GLU A 127 -25.83 -18.21 29.17
N GLY A 128 -26.41 -17.03 29.39
CA GLY A 128 -25.68 -15.82 29.80
C GLY A 128 -25.67 -14.70 28.76
N GLY A 129 -26.31 -14.90 27.61
CA GLY A 129 -26.62 -13.83 26.64
C GLY A 129 -25.57 -13.63 25.53
N ARG A 130 -24.54 -14.46 25.46
CA ARG A 130 -23.56 -14.44 24.36
C ARG A 130 -24.09 -15.26 23.18
N SER A 131 -24.09 -14.64 22.00
CA SER A 131 -24.42 -15.30 20.74
C SER A 131 -23.34 -15.00 19.71
N GLU A 132 -22.76 -16.04 19.11
CA GLU A 132 -21.72 -15.93 18.10
C GLU A 132 -22.15 -16.54 16.77
N ASN A 133 -21.59 -16.00 15.70
CA ASN A 133 -21.82 -16.50 14.34
C ASN A 133 -20.82 -17.62 14.01
N LEU A 134 -21.32 -18.67 13.37
CA LEU A 134 -20.55 -19.76 12.81
C LEU A 134 -20.86 -19.86 11.30
N GLU A 135 -19.84 -20.14 10.50
CA GLU A 135 -19.99 -20.41 9.07
C GLU A 135 -20.11 -21.91 8.83
N VAL A 136 -21.01 -22.29 7.91
CA VAL A 136 -21.23 -23.69 7.52
C VAL A 136 -20.71 -23.87 6.10
N LYS A 137 -19.73 -24.75 5.90
CA LYS A 137 -19.23 -25.10 4.56
C LYS A 137 -19.47 -26.57 4.29
N GLY A 138 -20.18 -26.86 3.21
CA GLY A 138 -20.36 -28.22 2.71
C GLY A 138 -19.13 -28.66 1.92
N THR A 139 -18.40 -29.66 2.41
CA THR A 139 -17.25 -30.25 1.69
C THR A 139 -17.51 -31.74 1.53
N ASN A 140 -17.54 -32.24 0.28
CA ASN A 140 -17.78 -33.66 -0.03
C ASN A 140 -19.07 -34.28 0.56
N GLY A 141 -20.12 -33.47 0.76
CA GLY A 141 -21.40 -33.94 1.30
C GLY A 141 -21.50 -33.91 2.83
N GLU A 142 -20.45 -33.52 3.53
CA GLU A 142 -20.43 -33.30 4.99
C GLU A 142 -20.52 -31.79 5.30
N MET A 143 -21.34 -31.43 6.28
CA MET A 143 -21.43 -30.05 6.78
C MET A 143 -20.34 -29.79 7.81
N ARG A 144 -19.34 -28.97 7.48
CA ARG A 144 -18.28 -28.57 8.41
C ARG A 144 -18.53 -27.18 8.98
N MET A 145 -18.36 -27.04 10.28
CA MET A 145 -18.50 -25.78 11.00
C MET A 145 -17.18 -25.05 11.08
N HIS A 146 -17.19 -23.77 10.75
CA HIS A 146 -16.06 -22.86 10.83
C HIS A 146 -16.42 -21.69 11.74
N GLU A 147 -15.42 -21.11 12.39
CA GLU A 147 -15.57 -19.85 13.08
C GLU A 147 -15.91 -18.75 12.06
N SER A 148 -16.77 -17.79 12.42
CA SER A 148 -17.13 -16.73 11.46
C SER A 148 -15.95 -15.77 11.24
N THR A 149 -15.12 -16.08 10.25
CA THR A 149 -14.00 -15.21 9.85
C THR A 149 -14.45 -13.96 9.11
N TRP A 150 -15.76 -13.73 8.91
CA TRP A 150 -16.29 -12.64 8.09
C TRP A 150 -15.71 -11.25 8.45
N LEU A 151 -15.52 -10.94 9.73
CA LEU A 151 -14.90 -9.69 10.20
C LEU A 151 -13.41 -9.64 9.85
N ALA A 152 -12.68 -10.72 10.13
CA ALA A 152 -11.27 -10.85 9.75
C ALA A 152 -11.09 -10.78 8.23
N ASP A 153 -11.96 -11.43 7.47
CA ASP A 153 -12.01 -11.43 6.02
C ASP A 153 -12.25 -10.02 5.47
N VAL A 154 -13.26 -9.30 5.96
CA VAL A 154 -13.53 -7.92 5.53
C VAL A 154 -12.35 -7.02 5.91
N CYS A 155 -11.82 -7.13 7.13
CA CYS A 155 -10.67 -6.33 7.56
C CYS A 155 -9.42 -6.60 6.71
N ILE A 156 -9.07 -7.86 6.47
CA ILE A 156 -7.89 -8.22 5.68
C ILE A 156 -8.11 -7.80 4.22
N TRP A 157 -9.19 -8.25 3.59
CA TRP A 157 -9.38 -8.08 2.14
C TRP A 157 -9.81 -6.68 1.72
N ASN A 158 -10.59 -5.95 2.52
CA ASN A 158 -11.10 -4.63 2.14
C ASN A 158 -10.32 -3.47 2.75
N LEU A 159 -9.58 -3.69 3.84
CA LEU A 159 -8.81 -2.62 4.50
C LEU A 159 -7.30 -2.85 4.42
N ARG A 160 -6.79 -4.05 4.78
CA ARG A 160 -5.34 -4.28 4.86
C ARG A 160 -4.69 -4.49 3.49
N ILE A 161 -5.23 -5.41 2.67
CA ILE A 161 -4.64 -5.74 1.36
C ILE A 161 -4.63 -4.55 0.39
N PRO A 162 -5.71 -3.76 0.22
CA PRO A 162 -5.67 -2.59 -0.64
C PRO A 162 -4.60 -1.59 -0.20
N ARG A 163 -4.43 -1.38 1.11
CA ARG A 163 -3.41 -0.49 1.65
C ARG A 163 -2.00 -0.99 1.38
N ILE A 164 -1.75 -2.29 1.59
CA ILE A 164 -0.46 -2.94 1.30
C ILE A 164 -0.10 -2.77 -0.18
N LEU A 165 -1.04 -3.10 -1.07
CA LEU A 165 -0.83 -2.97 -2.52
C LEU A 165 -0.64 -1.51 -2.92
N LEU A 166 -1.40 -0.59 -2.32
CA LEU A 166 -1.22 0.84 -2.54
C LEU A 166 0.18 1.31 -2.12
N ALA A 167 0.69 0.86 -0.97
CA ALA A 167 2.04 1.18 -0.49
C ALA A 167 3.11 0.68 -1.46
N ILE A 168 2.99 -0.57 -1.92
CA ILE A 168 3.91 -1.17 -2.88
C ILE A 168 3.90 -0.40 -4.20
N LEU A 169 2.71 -0.15 -4.78
CA LEU A 169 2.56 0.57 -6.05
C LEU A 169 3.06 2.01 -5.95
N THR A 170 2.71 2.72 -4.88
CA THR A 170 3.14 4.10 -4.62
C THR A 170 4.65 4.18 -4.49
N GLY A 171 5.25 3.29 -3.70
CA GLY A 171 6.69 3.23 -3.51
C GLY A 171 7.41 2.91 -4.81
N PHE A 172 6.87 1.99 -5.60
CA PHE A 172 7.39 1.66 -6.92
C PHE A 172 7.33 2.84 -7.87
N CYS A 173 6.18 3.52 -7.94
CA CYS A 173 6.00 4.69 -8.78
C CYS A 173 6.96 5.82 -8.40
N LEU A 174 7.03 6.18 -7.12
CA LEU A 174 7.92 7.26 -6.66
C LEU A 174 9.40 6.90 -6.86
N GLY A 175 9.79 5.66 -6.58
CA GLY A 175 11.16 5.17 -6.78
C GLY A 175 11.59 5.16 -8.24
N THR A 176 10.73 4.68 -9.15
CA THR A 176 10.98 4.69 -10.60
C THR A 176 11.04 6.12 -11.15
N ALA A 177 10.06 6.97 -10.82
CA ALA A 177 10.04 8.38 -11.24
C ALA A 177 11.28 9.13 -10.75
N GLY A 178 11.70 8.90 -9.52
CA GLY A 178 12.94 9.40 -8.95
C GLY A 178 14.17 9.02 -9.77
N ALA A 179 14.33 7.74 -10.08
CA ALA A 179 15.45 7.25 -10.88
C ALA A 179 15.47 7.88 -12.29
N ILE A 180 14.30 8.01 -12.91
CA ILE A 180 14.14 8.64 -14.22
C ILE A 180 14.52 10.12 -14.17
N MET A 181 14.03 10.87 -13.18
CA MET A 181 14.32 12.31 -13.03
C MET A 181 15.81 12.55 -12.79
N GLN A 182 16.45 11.75 -11.92
CA GLN A 182 17.88 11.85 -11.67
C GLN A 182 18.72 11.54 -12.91
N TRP A 183 18.33 10.52 -13.68
CA TRP A 183 18.98 10.20 -14.95
C TRP A 183 18.80 11.33 -15.98
N ALA A 184 17.56 11.77 -16.17
CA ALA A 184 17.22 12.78 -17.17
C ALA A 184 17.90 14.12 -16.89
N LEU A 185 17.89 14.56 -15.63
CA LEU A 185 18.49 15.82 -15.21
C LEU A 185 19.99 15.70 -14.94
N LYS A 186 20.57 14.50 -14.98
CA LYS A 186 21.96 14.24 -14.56
C LYS A 186 22.26 14.85 -13.18
N ASN A 187 21.27 14.81 -12.28
CA ASN A 187 21.33 15.40 -10.97
C ASN A 187 20.85 14.37 -9.92
N PRO A 188 21.72 13.88 -9.02
CA PRO A 188 21.35 12.88 -8.02
C PRO A 188 20.34 13.40 -6.98
N LEU A 189 20.18 14.72 -6.86
CA LEU A 189 19.22 15.37 -5.96
C LEU A 189 17.86 15.63 -6.60
N ALA A 190 17.70 15.32 -7.90
CA ALA A 190 16.42 15.43 -8.56
C ALA A 190 15.43 14.40 -7.97
N SER A 191 14.24 14.88 -7.65
CA SER A 191 13.16 14.06 -7.15
C SER A 191 11.83 14.72 -7.52
N PRO A 192 10.73 13.95 -7.49
CA PRO A 192 9.41 14.51 -7.77
C PRO A 192 9.03 15.68 -6.85
N TYR A 193 9.49 15.61 -5.59
CA TYR A 193 9.27 16.61 -4.57
C TYR A 193 10.08 17.88 -4.85
N THR A 194 11.37 17.75 -5.18
CA THR A 194 12.25 18.89 -5.48
C THR A 194 11.93 19.58 -6.80
N LEU A 195 11.28 18.88 -7.74
CA LEU A 195 10.75 19.46 -8.98
C LEU A 195 9.37 20.13 -8.81
N GLY A 196 8.81 20.17 -7.60
CA GLY A 196 7.56 20.88 -7.31
C GLY A 196 6.30 20.23 -7.88
N ILE A 197 6.40 19.04 -8.49
CA ILE A 197 5.24 18.33 -9.07
C ILE A 197 4.24 17.98 -7.97
N SER A 198 4.75 17.38 -6.88
CA SER A 198 3.92 17.00 -5.74
C SER A 198 3.24 18.21 -5.11
N SER A 199 3.93 19.35 -5.03
CA SER A 199 3.37 20.60 -4.48
C SER A 199 2.27 21.19 -5.35
N VAL A 200 2.44 21.18 -6.69
CA VAL A 200 1.40 21.66 -7.61
C VAL A 200 0.16 20.78 -7.53
N VAL A 201 0.31 19.46 -7.57
CA VAL A 201 -0.83 18.53 -7.39
C VAL A 201 -1.51 18.77 -6.06
N ALA A 202 -0.73 18.92 -4.99
CA ALA A 202 -1.28 19.10 -3.65
C ALA A 202 -1.98 20.43 -3.44
N CYS A 203 -1.62 21.47 -4.18
CA CYS A 203 -2.35 22.74 -4.20
C CYS A 203 -3.80 22.58 -4.69
N GLY A 204 -4.11 21.53 -5.48
CA GLY A 204 -5.45 21.26 -5.96
C GLY A 204 -6.42 20.78 -4.87
N ALA A 205 -5.93 20.07 -3.86
CA ALA A 205 -6.77 19.54 -2.78
C ALA A 205 -7.43 20.63 -1.92
N PRO A 206 -6.72 21.64 -1.38
CA PRO A 206 -7.36 22.76 -0.67
C PRO A 206 -8.40 23.49 -1.52
N ILE A 207 -8.16 23.66 -2.82
CA ILE A 207 -9.12 24.28 -3.75
C ILE A 207 -10.41 23.46 -3.78
N ALA A 208 -10.31 22.14 -3.92
CA ALA A 208 -11.48 21.27 -3.90
C ALA A 208 -12.20 21.28 -2.53
N ILE A 209 -11.45 21.22 -1.43
CA ILE A 209 -12.01 21.15 -0.08
C ILE A 209 -12.72 22.47 0.29
N ILE A 210 -12.13 23.61 -0.06
CA ILE A 210 -12.64 24.93 0.33
C ILE A 210 -13.78 25.38 -0.60
N ILE A 211 -13.68 25.13 -1.91
CA ILE A 211 -14.72 25.52 -2.88
C ILE A 211 -15.87 24.51 -2.91
N GLY A 212 -15.60 23.22 -2.68
CA GLY A 212 -16.55 22.11 -2.82
C GLY A 212 -17.68 22.09 -1.79
N GLY A 213 -17.64 22.95 -0.77
CA GLY A 213 -18.78 23.25 0.10
C GLY A 213 -19.44 22.01 0.73
N ALA A 214 -18.78 21.40 1.71
CA ALA A 214 -19.35 20.50 2.73
C ALA A 214 -20.43 19.48 2.29
N SER A 215 -20.41 19.05 1.03
CA SER A 215 -21.33 18.05 0.50
C SER A 215 -20.63 16.70 0.56
N ILE A 216 -20.86 16.00 1.66
CA ILE A 216 -20.11 14.81 2.12
C ILE A 216 -20.10 13.68 1.08
N GLU A 217 -21.13 13.61 0.22
CA GLU A 217 -21.30 12.49 -0.73
C GLU A 217 -20.47 12.61 -2.04
N GLY A 218 -19.72 13.70 -2.25
CA GLY A 218 -18.91 13.89 -3.47
C GLY A 218 -17.49 14.43 -3.25
N GLU A 219 -17.11 14.69 -2.00
CA GLU A 219 -15.89 15.42 -1.67
C GLU A 219 -14.61 14.69 -2.14
N ALA A 220 -14.54 13.37 -1.95
CA ALA A 220 -13.39 12.58 -2.39
C ALA A 220 -13.21 12.61 -3.92
N PHE A 221 -14.30 12.51 -4.69
CA PHE A 221 -14.23 12.56 -6.14
C PHE A 221 -13.84 13.96 -6.64
N MET A 222 -14.33 15.02 -5.99
CA MET A 222 -13.97 16.39 -6.32
C MET A 222 -12.49 16.68 -6.03
N ILE A 223 -11.97 16.23 -4.87
CA ILE A 223 -10.55 16.33 -4.52
C ILE A 223 -9.69 15.64 -5.58
N LEU A 224 -10.04 14.39 -5.94
CA LEU A 224 -9.32 13.65 -6.98
C LEU A 224 -9.41 14.33 -8.35
N GLY A 225 -10.57 14.88 -8.70
CA GLY A 225 -10.77 15.61 -9.96
C GLY A 225 -9.89 16.85 -10.05
N VAL A 226 -9.89 17.71 -9.02
CA VAL A 226 -9.09 18.94 -9.01
C VAL A 226 -7.61 18.63 -8.87
N ALA A 227 -7.20 17.72 -7.98
CA ALA A 227 -5.81 17.27 -7.91
C ALA A 227 -5.35 16.64 -9.24
N GLY A 228 -6.23 15.93 -9.94
CA GLY A 228 -6.00 15.40 -11.29
C GLY A 228 -5.77 16.51 -12.33
N ILE A 229 -6.53 17.60 -12.28
CA ILE A 229 -6.29 18.77 -13.15
C ILE A 229 -4.93 19.40 -12.83
N PHE A 230 -4.60 19.59 -11.56
CA PHE A 230 -3.29 20.12 -11.16
C PHE A 230 -2.14 19.18 -11.51
N ALA A 231 -2.37 17.87 -11.54
CA ALA A 231 -1.44 16.88 -12.08
C ALA A 231 -1.14 17.08 -13.56
N LEU A 232 -2.17 17.36 -14.35
CA LEU A 232 -2.01 17.71 -15.77
C LEU A 232 -1.28 19.04 -15.93
N ILE A 233 -1.58 20.05 -15.11
CA ILE A 233 -0.90 21.36 -15.11
C ILE A 233 0.59 21.18 -14.79
N ALA A 234 0.93 20.45 -13.72
CA ALA A 234 2.31 20.19 -13.33
C ALA A 234 3.09 19.49 -14.47
N THR A 235 2.48 18.49 -15.08
CA THR A 235 3.04 17.76 -16.22
C THR A 235 3.21 18.67 -17.44
N ALA A 236 2.22 19.52 -17.74
CA ALA A 236 2.27 20.49 -18.84
C ALA A 236 3.37 21.54 -18.66
N ILE A 237 3.58 22.03 -17.43
CA ILE A 237 4.66 22.98 -17.13
C ILE A 237 6.03 22.34 -17.38
N ILE A 238 6.24 21.11 -16.89
CA ILE A 238 7.50 20.38 -17.11
C ILE A 238 7.73 20.11 -18.60
N LEU A 239 6.69 19.70 -19.32
CA LEU A 239 6.70 19.50 -20.77
C LEU A 239 7.12 20.76 -21.52
N TYR A 240 6.50 21.88 -21.18
CA TYR A 240 6.74 23.17 -21.79
C TYR A 240 8.19 23.59 -21.60
N ILE A 241 8.71 23.48 -20.38
CA ILE A 241 10.08 23.87 -20.04
C ILE A 241 11.09 22.92 -20.68
N SER A 242 10.88 21.61 -20.56
CA SER A 242 11.82 20.59 -21.05
C SER A 242 12.02 20.63 -22.57
N ARG A 243 11.09 21.25 -23.31
CA ARG A 243 11.21 21.46 -24.77
C ARG A 243 11.99 22.72 -25.15
N ARG A 244 12.23 23.66 -24.22
CA ARG A 244 12.95 24.90 -24.52
C ARG A 244 14.44 24.64 -24.68
N ARG A 245 15.08 25.32 -25.65
CA ARG A 245 16.52 25.17 -25.93
C ARG A 245 17.41 25.60 -24.76
N TRP A 246 16.93 26.48 -23.90
CA TRP A 246 17.65 27.02 -22.74
C TRP A 246 17.41 26.21 -21.46
N ALA A 247 16.64 25.12 -21.49
CA ALA A 247 16.35 24.30 -20.31
C ALA A 247 17.55 23.45 -19.92
N THR A 248 18.49 24.05 -19.17
CA THR A 248 19.55 23.29 -18.48
C THR A 248 18.94 22.61 -17.24
N PRO A 249 19.49 21.48 -16.78
CA PRO A 249 18.95 20.77 -15.62
C PRO A 249 18.81 21.64 -14.37
N GLU A 250 19.75 22.56 -14.14
CA GLU A 250 19.73 23.48 -13.00
C GLU A 250 18.54 24.44 -13.07
N ARG A 251 18.20 24.92 -14.27
CA ARG A 251 17.04 25.80 -14.49
C ARG A 251 15.73 25.04 -14.33
N VAL A 252 15.68 23.77 -14.71
CA VAL A 252 14.50 22.92 -14.48
C VAL A 252 14.27 22.70 -12.99
N VAL A 253 15.34 22.45 -12.22
CA VAL A 253 15.26 22.35 -10.75
C VAL A 253 14.84 23.67 -10.12
N LEU A 254 15.42 24.79 -10.54
CA LEU A 254 15.05 26.12 -10.04
C LEU A 254 13.57 26.44 -10.31
N MET A 255 13.05 26.09 -11.49
CA MET A 255 11.61 26.22 -11.75
C MET A 255 10.79 25.36 -10.80
N GLY A 256 11.21 24.12 -10.53
CA GLY A 256 10.52 23.25 -9.57
C GLY A 256 10.40 23.88 -8.19
N ILE A 257 11.47 24.54 -7.72
CA ILE A 257 11.46 25.30 -6.47
C ILE A 257 10.46 26.48 -6.55
N VAL A 258 10.43 27.22 -7.66
CA VAL A 258 9.47 28.31 -7.86
C VAL A 258 8.03 27.79 -7.84
N MET A 259 7.75 26.67 -8.51
CA MET A 259 6.44 26.02 -8.50
C MET A 259 6.04 25.61 -7.09
N MET A 260 6.95 25.01 -6.34
CA MET A 260 6.72 24.61 -4.95
C MET A 260 6.37 25.82 -4.07
N ILE A 261 7.16 26.89 -4.11
CA ILE A 261 6.91 28.11 -3.31
C ILE A 261 5.55 28.72 -3.68
N LEU A 262 5.25 28.81 -4.98
CA LEU A 262 3.97 29.35 -5.45
C LEU A 262 2.79 28.49 -4.95
N SER A 263 2.87 27.17 -5.05
CA SER A 263 1.85 26.26 -4.54
C SER A 263 1.64 26.37 -3.04
N VAL A 264 2.71 26.50 -2.26
CA VAL A 264 2.63 26.75 -0.81
C VAL A 264 1.94 28.08 -0.52
N ALA A 265 2.29 29.15 -1.25
CA ALA A 265 1.66 30.46 -1.08
C ALA A 265 0.15 30.41 -1.40
N ILE A 266 -0.24 29.78 -2.51
CA ILE A 266 -1.66 29.62 -2.88
C ILE A 266 -2.41 28.81 -1.82
N THR A 267 -1.83 27.70 -1.39
CA THR A 267 -2.44 26.84 -0.36
C THR A 267 -2.63 27.60 0.96
N THR A 268 -1.66 28.43 1.34
CA THR A 268 -1.71 29.25 2.56
C THR A 268 -2.81 30.31 2.46
N ILE A 269 -2.93 31.00 1.33
CA ILE A 269 -4.00 31.98 1.10
C ILE A 269 -5.38 31.30 1.20
N LEU A 270 -5.52 30.11 0.60
CA LEU A 270 -6.78 29.36 0.66
C LEU A 270 -7.13 28.97 2.10
N MET A 271 -6.16 28.44 2.86
CA MET A 271 -6.38 28.08 4.26
C MET A 271 -6.71 29.30 5.13
N TYR A 272 -6.11 30.46 4.86
CA TYR A 272 -6.39 31.70 5.60
C TYR A 272 -7.86 32.13 5.51
N PHE A 273 -8.50 31.92 4.35
CA PHE A 273 -9.93 32.21 4.15
C PHE A 273 -10.84 30.99 4.37
N GLY A 274 -10.28 29.82 4.68
CA GLY A 274 -11.01 28.56 4.85
C GLY A 274 -11.65 28.42 6.24
N LYS A 275 -12.72 27.63 6.33
CA LYS A 275 -13.30 27.21 7.61
C LYS A 275 -12.37 26.23 8.33
N ALA A 276 -12.46 26.15 9.65
CA ALA A 276 -11.56 25.31 10.47
C ALA A 276 -11.56 23.84 10.03
N GLU A 277 -12.72 23.28 9.68
CA GLU A 277 -12.86 21.89 9.23
C GLU A 277 -12.17 21.66 7.87
N ALA A 278 -12.32 22.61 6.94
CA ALA A 278 -11.69 22.57 5.63
C ALA A 278 -10.16 22.70 5.71
N VAL A 279 -9.67 23.54 6.63
CA VAL A 279 -8.23 23.67 6.91
C VAL A 279 -7.69 22.37 7.50
N MET A 280 -8.38 21.77 8.46
CA MET A 280 -8.01 20.47 9.04
C MET A 280 -7.96 19.37 7.97
N GLY A 281 -8.99 19.25 7.13
CA GLY A 281 -9.02 18.30 6.01
C GLY A 281 -7.89 18.53 5.00
N THR A 282 -7.57 19.79 4.71
CA THR A 282 -6.45 20.17 3.84
C THR A 282 -5.12 19.70 4.41
N VAL A 283 -4.86 19.94 5.70
CA VAL A 283 -3.63 19.52 6.38
C VAL A 283 -3.48 17.99 6.32
N PHE A 284 -4.53 17.23 6.66
CA PHE A 284 -4.48 15.77 6.59
C PHE A 284 -4.26 15.23 5.17
N TRP A 285 -4.83 15.89 4.16
CA TRP A 285 -4.62 15.48 2.78
C TRP A 285 -3.18 15.75 2.32
N MET A 286 -2.66 16.94 2.62
CA MET A 286 -1.33 17.38 2.18
C MET A 286 -0.20 16.55 2.78
N VAL A 287 -0.33 16.10 4.03
CA VAL A 287 0.71 15.31 4.71
C VAL A 287 1.01 14.00 3.97
N GLY A 288 0.03 13.43 3.28
CA GLY A 288 0.17 12.17 2.55
C GLY A 288 -0.05 10.94 3.44
N ASP A 289 -1.00 10.11 3.04
CA ASP A 289 -1.48 8.97 3.81
C ASP A 289 -2.06 7.88 2.89
N LEU A 290 -1.94 6.63 3.33
CA LEU A 290 -2.40 5.43 2.62
C LEU A 290 -3.73 4.90 3.19
N ASN A 291 -4.30 5.54 4.22
CA ASN A 291 -5.60 5.18 4.80
C ASN A 291 -6.78 5.25 3.81
N ARG A 292 -6.67 6.02 2.71
CA ARG A 292 -7.70 6.16 1.68
C ARG A 292 -7.64 5.07 0.60
N SER A 293 -7.06 3.92 0.91
CA SER A 293 -6.92 2.82 -0.04
C SER A 293 -8.24 2.11 -0.33
N SER A 294 -8.52 1.87 -1.61
CA SER A 294 -9.59 0.99 -2.07
C SER A 294 -9.11 0.12 -3.23
N TRP A 295 -9.83 -0.95 -3.54
CA TRP A 295 -9.53 -1.79 -4.69
C TRP A 295 -9.53 -1.01 -6.01
N ASP A 296 -10.45 -0.07 -6.17
CA ASP A 296 -10.50 0.79 -7.36
C ASP A 296 -9.21 1.60 -7.52
N VAL A 297 -8.74 2.24 -6.44
CA VAL A 297 -7.49 3.01 -6.44
C VAL A 297 -6.30 2.12 -6.80
N VAL A 298 -6.23 0.92 -6.22
CA VAL A 298 -5.17 -0.05 -6.52
C VAL A 298 -5.18 -0.44 -8.00
N ILE A 299 -6.34 -0.74 -8.56
CA ILE A 299 -6.49 -1.12 -9.98
C ILE A 299 -6.10 0.06 -10.88
N TYR A 300 -6.54 1.28 -10.59
CA TYR A 300 -6.18 2.46 -11.37
C TYR A 300 -4.67 2.71 -11.32
N MET A 301 -4.04 2.67 -10.14
CA MET A 301 -2.60 2.83 -10.01
C MET A 301 -1.81 1.73 -10.71
N ALA A 302 -2.23 0.46 -10.60
CA ALA A 302 -1.59 -0.65 -11.28
C ALA A 302 -1.66 -0.49 -12.81
N LYS A 303 -2.81 -0.10 -13.36
CA LYS A 303 -2.98 0.17 -14.80
C LYS A 303 -2.11 1.34 -15.26
N THR A 304 -2.07 2.43 -14.51
CA THR A 304 -1.21 3.58 -14.81
C THR A 304 0.26 3.19 -14.79
N MET A 305 0.70 2.47 -13.76
CA MET A 305 2.08 1.99 -13.64
C MET A 305 2.45 1.12 -14.85
N LEU A 306 1.61 0.15 -15.21
CA LEU A 306 1.84 -0.74 -16.34
C LEU A 306 1.96 0.05 -17.66
N PHE A 307 1.04 0.98 -17.89
CA PHE A 307 0.98 1.81 -19.08
C PHE A 307 2.16 2.81 -19.19
N CYS A 308 2.67 3.30 -18.06
CA CYS A 308 3.75 4.28 -18.03
C CYS A 308 5.14 3.62 -18.06
N VAL A 309 5.35 2.61 -17.22
CA VAL A 309 6.68 2.05 -16.97
C VAL A 309 7.10 1.07 -18.06
N ILE A 310 6.21 0.21 -18.55
CA ILE A 310 6.59 -0.81 -19.56
C ILE A 310 7.07 -0.16 -20.87
N PRO A 311 6.33 0.77 -21.50
CA PRO A 311 6.78 1.38 -22.75
C PRO A 311 8.10 2.15 -22.58
N LEU A 312 8.30 2.77 -21.41
CA LEU A 312 9.53 3.47 -21.11
C LEU A 312 10.73 2.52 -21.02
N LEU A 313 10.60 1.39 -20.31
CA LEU A 313 11.67 0.40 -20.20
C LEU A 313 12.02 -0.20 -21.57
N LEU A 314 11.01 -0.51 -22.40
CA LEU A 314 11.21 -0.98 -23.77
C LEU A 314 11.96 0.05 -24.62
N LEU A 315 11.57 1.33 -24.54
CA LEU A 315 12.20 2.42 -25.27
C LEU A 315 13.68 2.61 -24.87
N ILE A 316 13.98 2.52 -23.57
CA ILE A 316 15.35 2.60 -23.04
C ILE A 316 16.19 1.44 -23.56
N PHE A 317 15.62 0.23 -23.57
CA PHE A 317 16.29 -0.97 -24.11
C PHE A 317 16.61 -0.82 -25.61
N ILE A 318 15.65 -0.36 -26.41
CA ILE A 318 15.81 -0.12 -27.85
C ILE A 318 16.90 0.93 -28.11
N LEU A 319 16.91 2.06 -27.41
CA LEU A 319 17.97 3.08 -27.57
C LEU A 319 19.36 2.49 -27.35
N SER A 320 19.45 1.59 -26.39
CA SER A 320 20.70 0.95 -26.01
C SER A 320 21.27 0.03 -27.09
N LEU A 321 20.42 -0.42 -28.01
CA LEU A 321 20.76 -1.27 -29.15
C LEU A 321 20.96 -0.47 -30.45
N PHE A 322 20.18 0.60 -30.65
CA PHE A 322 20.09 1.32 -31.94
C PHE A 322 20.64 2.76 -31.94
N GLY A 323 21.16 3.27 -30.81
CA GLY A 323 21.87 4.56 -30.77
C GLY A 323 20.99 5.80 -31.01
N VAL A 324 19.73 5.75 -30.60
CA VAL A 324 18.73 6.83 -30.79
C VAL A 324 19.12 8.10 -30.01
N ASP A 325 18.67 9.27 -30.47
CA ASP A 325 18.83 10.58 -29.80
C ASP A 325 18.42 10.56 -28.31
N GLU A 326 19.42 10.63 -27.42
CA GLU A 326 19.24 10.63 -25.96
C GLU A 326 18.31 11.77 -25.48
N ARG A 327 18.30 12.90 -26.19
CA ARG A 327 17.51 14.09 -25.83
C ARG A 327 16.00 13.83 -25.90
N ARG A 328 15.51 13.15 -26.94
CA ARG A 328 14.07 12.90 -27.13
C ARG A 328 13.53 11.94 -26.07
N ILE A 329 14.32 10.91 -25.76
CA ILE A 329 13.97 9.90 -24.76
C ILE A 329 13.96 10.52 -23.37
N ARG A 330 14.94 11.38 -23.08
CA ARG A 330 14.96 12.14 -21.82
C ARG A 330 13.71 12.99 -21.63
N THR A 331 13.28 13.73 -22.66
CA THR A 331 12.03 14.50 -22.59
C THR A 331 10.85 13.58 -22.35
N TYR A 332 10.73 12.48 -23.11
CA TYR A 332 9.64 11.51 -22.93
C TYR A 332 9.63 10.90 -21.53
N ALA A 333 10.79 10.50 -21.02
CA ALA A 333 10.93 9.91 -19.69
C ALA A 333 10.54 10.89 -18.58
N MET A 334 10.88 12.17 -18.73
CA MET A 334 10.42 13.22 -17.80
C MET A 334 8.89 13.34 -17.76
N VAL A 335 8.22 13.20 -18.91
CA VAL A 335 6.75 13.22 -19.00
C VAL A 335 6.13 12.02 -18.31
N VAL A 336 6.69 10.83 -18.57
CA VAL A 336 6.23 9.60 -17.94
C VAL A 336 6.42 9.70 -16.42
N ALA A 337 7.59 10.15 -15.97
CA ALA A 337 7.88 10.31 -14.54
C ALA A 337 6.97 11.36 -13.88
N SER A 338 6.70 12.50 -14.55
CA SER A 338 5.80 13.51 -14.01
C SER A 338 4.37 13.00 -13.93
N LEU A 339 3.87 12.30 -14.96
CA LEU A 339 2.53 11.74 -14.97
C LEU A 339 2.35 10.68 -13.87
N LEU A 340 3.33 9.78 -13.73
CA LEU A 340 3.35 8.73 -12.73
C LEU A 340 3.30 9.30 -11.30
N VAL A 341 4.12 10.32 -11.03
CA VAL A 341 4.11 11.04 -9.74
C VAL A 341 2.77 11.71 -9.54
N ALA A 342 2.27 12.42 -10.54
CA ALA A 342 1.13 13.27 -10.35
C ALA A 342 -0.15 12.45 -10.08
N ILE A 343 -0.29 11.30 -10.75
CA ILE A 343 -1.36 10.33 -10.46
C ILE A 343 -1.17 9.72 -9.07
N THR A 344 0.06 9.35 -8.70
CA THR A 344 0.34 8.80 -7.36
C THR A 344 -0.07 9.79 -6.26
N VAL A 345 0.40 11.03 -6.36
CA VAL A 345 0.11 12.11 -5.39
C VAL A 345 -1.38 12.45 -5.34
N CYS A 346 -2.10 12.32 -6.46
CA CYS A 346 -3.56 12.52 -6.49
C CYS A 346 -4.28 11.59 -5.50
N PHE A 347 -3.88 10.33 -5.43
CA PHE A 347 -4.52 9.34 -4.55
C PHE A 347 -3.91 9.32 -3.14
N THR A 348 -2.59 9.49 -3.02
CA THR A 348 -1.90 9.29 -1.74
C THR A 348 -1.60 10.58 -0.98
N GLY A 349 -1.79 11.75 -1.59
CA GLY A 349 -1.23 13.00 -1.09
C GLY A 349 0.29 13.07 -1.25
N MET A 350 0.94 14.04 -0.59
CA MET A 350 2.38 14.27 -0.78
C MET A 350 3.24 13.31 0.03
N ILE A 351 3.65 12.20 -0.60
CA ILE A 351 4.68 11.32 -0.03
C ILE A 351 6.05 11.76 -0.54
N GLY A 352 6.84 12.36 0.34
CA GLY A 352 8.17 12.89 0.03
C GLY A 352 9.28 11.83 0.05
N PHE A 353 10.42 12.18 -0.52
CA PHE A 353 11.74 11.54 -0.34
C PHE A 353 11.95 10.10 -0.84
N ILE A 354 10.90 9.29 -1.04
CA ILE A 354 11.05 7.93 -1.61
C ILE A 354 11.75 7.97 -2.98
N GLY A 355 11.36 8.90 -3.85
CA GLY A 355 11.99 9.10 -5.15
C GLY A 355 13.41 9.66 -5.10
N LEU A 356 13.88 10.11 -3.95
CA LEU A 356 15.29 10.49 -3.76
C LEU A 356 16.11 9.31 -3.22
N LEU A 357 15.61 8.66 -2.16
CA LEU A 357 16.34 7.60 -1.46
C LEU A 357 16.42 6.31 -2.27
N ALA A 358 15.31 5.86 -2.85
CA ALA A 358 15.28 4.55 -3.50
C ALA A 358 16.29 4.42 -4.65
N PRO A 359 16.42 5.41 -5.56
CA PRO A 359 17.46 5.38 -6.58
C PRO A 359 18.88 5.46 -6.03
N HIS A 360 19.09 6.19 -4.94
CA HIS A 360 20.41 6.28 -4.33
C HIS A 360 20.83 4.94 -3.72
N ILE A 361 19.95 4.30 -2.96
CA ILE A 361 20.18 2.97 -2.37
C ILE A 361 20.43 1.94 -3.49
N CYS A 362 19.61 1.97 -4.54
CA CYS A 362 19.78 1.10 -5.70
C CYS A 362 21.17 1.25 -6.35
N ARG A 363 21.66 2.48 -6.53
CA ARG A 363 22.99 2.75 -7.13
C ARG A 363 24.16 2.37 -6.22
N LEU A 364 23.95 2.34 -4.91
CA LEU A 364 24.99 1.87 -3.99
C LEU A 364 25.30 0.39 -4.22
N VAL A 365 24.27 -0.43 -4.49
CA VAL A 365 24.39 -1.88 -4.69
C VAL A 365 24.70 -2.24 -6.15
N ILE A 366 23.93 -1.71 -7.10
CA ILE A 366 23.98 -2.14 -8.52
C ILE A 366 24.89 -1.22 -9.35
N GLY A 367 25.24 -0.02 -8.88
CA GLY A 367 25.98 0.96 -9.67
C GLY A 367 25.07 1.81 -10.57
N ASP A 368 25.62 2.35 -11.66
CA ASP A 368 24.99 3.46 -12.39
C ASP A 368 24.26 3.07 -13.70
N ASP A 369 24.13 1.77 -13.99
CA ASP A 369 23.43 1.33 -15.20
C ASP A 369 21.91 1.55 -15.09
N HIS A 370 21.43 2.59 -15.79
CA HIS A 370 20.03 3.02 -15.75
C HIS A 370 19.02 1.95 -16.18
N ARG A 371 19.43 0.96 -16.98
CA ARG A 371 18.56 -0.15 -17.40
C ARG A 371 18.07 -0.96 -16.21
N PHE A 372 18.94 -1.14 -15.23
CA PHE A 372 18.64 -1.87 -13.99
C PHE A 372 18.22 -0.93 -12.87
N VAL A 373 18.84 0.26 -12.78
CA VAL A 373 18.52 1.21 -11.71
C VAL A 373 17.06 1.65 -11.77
N ILE A 374 16.48 1.93 -12.94
CA ILE A 374 15.09 2.41 -13.02
C ILE A 374 14.10 1.40 -12.42
N PRO A 375 13.99 0.15 -12.91
CA PRO A 375 13.01 -0.80 -12.38
C PRO A 375 13.32 -1.22 -10.93
N ILE A 376 14.60 -1.38 -10.58
CA ILE A 376 14.98 -1.85 -9.24
C ILE A 376 14.81 -0.74 -8.20
N SER A 377 14.98 0.53 -8.56
CA SER A 377 14.62 1.66 -7.69
C SER A 377 13.14 1.67 -7.34
N GLY A 378 12.28 1.18 -8.24
CA GLY A 378 10.87 0.94 -7.94
C GLY A 378 10.71 -0.09 -6.82
N LEU A 379 11.34 -1.26 -6.94
CA LEU A 379 11.27 -2.30 -5.91
C LEU A 379 11.83 -1.83 -4.56
N VAL A 380 12.95 -1.11 -4.56
CA VAL A 380 13.50 -0.48 -3.35
C VAL A 380 12.49 0.51 -2.76
N GLY A 381 11.86 1.33 -3.59
CA GLY A 381 10.84 2.28 -3.16
C GLY A 381 9.61 1.60 -2.55
N ALA A 382 9.19 0.45 -3.11
CA ALA A 382 8.10 -0.36 -2.56
C ALA A 382 8.44 -0.92 -1.18
N VAL A 383 9.65 -1.48 -1.00
CA VAL A 383 10.13 -1.97 0.31
C VAL A 383 10.19 -0.83 1.33
N LEU A 384 10.79 0.31 0.95
CA LEU A 384 10.90 1.47 1.84
C LEU A 384 9.54 1.98 2.28
N LEU A 385 8.61 2.19 1.34
CA LEU A 385 7.32 2.77 1.68
C LEU A 385 6.44 1.79 2.47
N LEU A 386 6.43 0.51 2.11
CA LEU A 386 5.71 -0.52 2.87
C LEU A 386 6.25 -0.66 4.30
N GLY A 387 7.58 -0.66 4.45
CA GLY A 387 8.23 -0.67 5.76
C GLY A 387 7.93 0.56 6.59
N LEU A 388 7.92 1.75 5.98
CA LEU A 388 7.56 2.99 6.68
C LEU A 388 6.08 3.05 7.04
N ASP A 389 5.19 2.49 6.21
CA ASP A 389 3.75 2.45 6.51
C ASP A 389 3.44 1.50 7.68
N LEU A 390 4.20 0.42 7.85
CA LEU A 390 4.14 -0.41 9.06
C LEU A 390 4.48 0.39 10.31
N VAL A 391 5.60 1.12 10.28
CA VAL A 391 6.01 1.97 11.40
C VAL A 391 5.00 3.10 11.62
N ALA A 392 4.46 3.68 10.56
CA ALA A 392 3.45 4.74 10.61
C ALA A 392 2.21 4.30 11.38
N LYS A 393 1.77 3.06 11.15
CA LYS A 393 0.65 2.45 11.89
C LYS A 393 0.94 2.27 13.37
N THR A 394 2.13 1.83 13.75
CA THR A 394 2.45 1.59 15.17
C THR A 394 2.56 2.88 15.97
N VAL A 395 3.04 3.96 15.34
CA VAL A 395 3.17 5.28 15.99
C VAL A 395 1.95 6.19 15.77
N ILE A 396 0.94 5.74 15.02
CA ILE A 396 -0.30 6.48 14.71
C ILE A 396 0.01 7.83 14.03
N LEU A 397 0.94 7.83 13.07
CA LEU A 397 1.27 9.00 12.25
C LEU A 397 1.04 8.72 10.77
N PRO A 398 0.75 9.74 9.95
CA PRO A 398 0.72 9.58 8.50
C PRO A 398 2.10 9.21 7.95
N VAL A 399 2.14 8.30 6.99
CA VAL A 399 3.41 7.80 6.42
C VAL A 399 4.26 8.91 5.78
N GLY A 400 3.64 9.96 5.21
CA GLY A 400 4.38 11.08 4.61
C GLY A 400 5.20 11.91 5.61
N VAL A 401 4.80 11.93 6.90
CA VAL A 401 5.61 12.53 7.97
C VAL A 401 6.88 11.70 8.18
N LEU A 402 6.74 10.38 8.30
CA LEU A 402 7.88 9.49 8.51
C LEU A 402 8.85 9.50 7.32
N THR A 403 8.34 9.52 6.08
CA THR A 403 9.22 9.59 4.90
C THR A 403 10.01 10.89 4.86
N THR A 404 9.41 11.99 5.30
CA THR A 404 10.07 13.31 5.42
C THR A 404 11.11 13.33 6.54
N LEU A 405 10.79 12.79 7.71
CA LEU A 405 11.70 12.67 8.84
C LEU A 405 12.92 11.80 8.51
N MET A 406 12.75 10.75 7.72
CA MET A 406 13.85 9.92 7.23
C MET A 406 14.65 10.64 6.12
N GLY A 407 13.96 11.37 5.25
CA GLY A 407 14.55 11.99 4.07
C GLY A 407 15.46 13.19 4.33
N ALA A 408 15.11 14.04 5.31
CA ALA A 408 15.91 15.22 5.63
C ALA A 408 17.32 14.89 6.16
N PRO A 409 17.51 13.99 7.16
CA PRO A 409 18.83 13.56 7.59
C PRO A 409 19.63 12.89 6.46
N PHE A 410 18.94 12.13 5.60
CA PHE A 410 19.58 11.48 4.46
C PHE A 410 20.16 12.50 3.47
N LEU A 411 19.43 13.58 3.14
CA LEU A 411 19.95 14.67 2.33
C LEU A 411 21.19 15.32 2.95
N VAL A 412 21.15 15.61 4.25
CA VAL A 412 22.31 16.18 4.98
C VAL A 412 23.52 15.24 4.86
N TYR A 413 23.32 13.94 5.08
CA TYR A 413 24.37 12.94 4.91
C TYR A 413 24.97 12.94 3.50
N LEU A 414 24.14 13.03 2.44
CA LEU A 414 24.62 13.10 1.06
C LEU A 414 25.48 14.34 0.82
N ILE A 415 25.02 15.51 1.27
CA ILE A 415 25.75 16.78 1.12
C ILE A 415 27.12 16.69 1.80
N VAL A 416 27.17 16.22 3.05
CA VAL A 416 28.43 16.09 3.80
C VAL A 416 29.38 15.10 3.11
N ARG A 417 28.86 14.01 2.56
CA ARG A 417 29.67 13.00 1.87
C ARG A 417 30.22 13.52 0.54
N GLU A 418 29.44 14.25 -0.25
CA GLU A 418 29.89 14.86 -1.51
C GLU A 418 30.91 15.97 -1.27
N GLY A 419 30.70 16.81 -0.24
CA GLY A 419 31.66 17.84 0.16
C GLY A 419 33.03 17.27 0.56
N ARG A 420 33.08 16.09 1.19
CA ARG A 420 34.37 15.43 1.47
C ARG A 420 35.06 14.91 0.21
N LYS A 421 34.31 14.48 -0.80
CA LYS A 421 34.90 13.97 -2.05
C LYS A 421 35.49 15.10 -2.89
N SER A 422 34.84 16.27 -2.95
CA SER A 422 35.37 17.42 -3.71
C SER A 422 36.69 17.92 -3.11
N VAL A 423 36.79 18.00 -1.78
CA VAL A 423 38.01 18.40 -1.05
C VAL A 423 39.16 17.41 -1.23
N LEU A 424 38.89 16.12 -1.43
CA LEU A 424 39.91 15.10 -1.69
C LEU A 424 40.37 15.05 -3.16
N THR A 425 39.66 15.72 -4.06
CA THR A 425 39.98 15.78 -5.51
C THR A 425 40.51 17.14 -5.96
N SER A 426 40.41 18.17 -5.10
CA SER A 426 41.09 19.46 -5.23
C SER A 426 42.45 19.41 -4.55
#